data_AF-D6XAG1-F1
#
_entry.id   AF-D6XAG1-F1
#
_cell.length_a   1.000
_cell.length_b   1.000
_cell.length_c   1.000
_cell.angle_alpha   90.00
_cell.angle_beta   90.00
_cell.angle_gamma   90.00
#
_symmetry.space_group_name_H-M   'P 1'
#
loop_
_entity.id
_entity.type
_entity.pdbx_description
1 polymer ?
#
loop_
_entity_poly.entity_id
_entity_poly.type
_entity_poly.pdbx_seq_one_letter_code
_entity_poly.pdbx_strand_id
1 'polypeptide(L)'
;MTAPVTLRMTAKDFASLAACRPSPTALRVLRDGQISRRLLMLMDVAAAARNRAPEFWESRGAAAWDLCVQARRADVGAFEDVLLHPHVGVWLGRCMRALDGPRPAVRAATDLARLGGLAAATALRAGLRPHL
;
A
#
# COMPACT_ATOMS: atom_id res chain seq x y z
N MET A 1 -2.21 -21.02 -7.58
CA MET A 1 -1.53 -20.30 -6.48
C MET A 1 -0.05 -20.31 -6.78
N THR A 2 0.56 -19.15 -7.03
CA THR A 2 2.01 -19.04 -7.22
C THR A 2 2.70 -19.24 -5.88
N ALA A 3 3.80 -19.99 -5.84
CA ALA A 3 4.53 -20.24 -4.60
C ALA A 3 5.00 -18.91 -3.96
N PRO A 4 4.98 -18.78 -2.61
CA PRO A 4 5.44 -17.57 -1.95
C PRO A 4 6.92 -17.31 -2.28
N VAL A 5 7.18 -16.14 -2.87
CA VAL A 5 8.55 -15.71 -3.20
C VAL A 5 9.24 -15.29 -1.92
N THR A 6 10.35 -15.96 -1.59
CA THR A 6 11.20 -15.54 -0.47
C THR A 6 12.18 -14.49 -0.96
N LEU A 7 12.11 -13.28 -0.39
CA LEU A 7 13.11 -12.25 -0.63
C LEU A 7 14.42 -12.65 0.07
N ARG A 8 15.48 -12.86 -0.72
CA ARG A 8 16.80 -13.24 -0.22
C ARG A 8 17.85 -12.24 -0.70
N MET A 9 18.84 -12.04 0.15
CA MET A 9 19.97 -11.14 -0.10
C MET A 9 21.25 -11.88 0.24
N THR A 10 22.27 -11.76 -0.61
CA THR A 10 23.57 -12.36 -0.35
C THR A 10 24.33 -11.56 0.71
N ALA A 11 25.32 -12.17 1.37
CA ALA A 11 26.20 -11.45 2.28
C ALA A 11 26.94 -10.28 1.58
N LYS A 12 27.30 -10.46 0.31
CA LYS A 12 27.96 -9.43 -0.52
C LYS A 12 27.03 -8.24 -0.78
N ASP A 13 25.78 -8.50 -1.15
CA ASP A 13 24.77 -7.45 -1.35
C ASP A 13 24.48 -6.70 -0.05
N PHE A 14 24.37 -7.43 1.06
CA PHE A 14 24.19 -6.83 2.38
C PHE A 14 25.38 -5.95 2.79
N ALA A 15 26.61 -6.41 2.57
CA ALA A 15 27.81 -5.61 2.81
C ALA A 15 27.83 -4.33 1.95
N SER A 16 27.36 -4.40 0.71
CA SER A 16 27.26 -3.22 -0.17
C SER A 16 26.29 -2.15 0.37
N LEU A 17 25.16 -2.58 0.94
CA LEU A 17 24.20 -1.70 1.61
C LEU A 17 24.79 -1.06 2.87
N ALA A 18 25.46 -1.86 3.71
CA ALA A 18 26.10 -1.37 4.92
C ALA A 18 27.20 -0.34 4.63
N ALA A 19 27.88 -0.47 3.48
CA ALA A 19 28.86 0.49 3.00
C ALA A 19 28.25 1.72 2.28
N CYS A 20 26.91 1.86 2.29
CA CYS A 20 26.18 2.91 1.58
C CYS A 20 26.47 2.97 0.06
N ARG A 21 26.85 1.83 -0.54
CA ARG A 21 27.10 1.67 -1.98
C ARG A 21 26.32 0.46 -2.50
N PRO A 22 24.98 0.49 -2.42
CA PRO A 22 24.17 -0.68 -2.67
C PRO A 22 24.26 -1.12 -4.13
N SER A 23 24.43 -2.42 -4.33
CA SER A 23 24.31 -3.02 -5.65
C SER A 23 22.86 -2.89 -6.19
N PRO A 24 22.66 -2.92 -7.51
CA PRO A 24 21.31 -2.96 -8.09
C PRO A 24 20.47 -4.16 -7.61
N THR A 25 21.11 -5.30 -7.34
CA THR A 25 20.50 -6.49 -6.73
C THR A 25 19.99 -6.19 -5.32
N ALA A 26 20.81 -5.56 -4.48
CA ALA A 26 20.43 -5.19 -3.12
C ALA A 26 19.25 -4.19 -3.11
N LEU A 27 19.30 -3.15 -3.96
CA LEU A 27 18.23 -2.17 -4.08
C LEU A 27 16.91 -2.80 -4.53
N ARG A 28 16.95 -3.75 -5.48
CA ARG A 28 15.75 -4.47 -5.93
C ARG A 28 15.12 -5.28 -4.79
N VAL A 29 15.91 -6.03 -4.02
CA VAL A 29 15.39 -6.79 -2.87
C VAL A 29 14.71 -5.86 -1.85
N LEU A 30 15.30 -4.70 -1.56
CA LEU A 30 14.69 -3.71 -0.68
C LEU A 30 13.39 -3.14 -1.26
N ARG A 31 13.37 -2.77 -2.55
CA ARG A 31 12.18 -2.26 -3.24
C ARG A 31 11.05 -3.29 -3.18
N ASP A 32 11.32 -4.53 -3.55
CA ASP A 32 10.34 -5.62 -3.59
C ASP A 32 9.79 -5.92 -2.17
N GLY A 33 10.64 -5.82 -1.15
CA GLY A 33 10.23 -5.95 0.25
C GLY A 33 9.33 -4.81 0.70
N GLN A 34 9.61 -3.57 0.29
CA GLN A 34 8.76 -2.43 0.59
C GLN A 34 7.40 -2.52 -0.12
N ILE A 35 7.38 -2.91 -1.40
CA ILE A 35 6.16 -3.12 -2.15
C ILE A 35 5.31 -4.20 -1.47
N SER A 36 5.90 -5.37 -1.23
CA SER A 36 5.21 -6.53 -0.64
C SER A 36 4.60 -6.16 0.72
N ARG A 37 5.39 -5.53 1.60
CA ARG A 37 4.92 -5.08 2.92
C ARG A 37 3.77 -4.09 2.80
N ARG A 38 3.90 -3.06 1.96
CA ARG A 38 2.87 -2.02 1.84
C ARG A 38 1.60 -2.52 1.17
N LEU A 39 1.72 -3.48 0.25
CA LEU A 39 0.57 -4.12 -0.36
C LEU A 39 -0.22 -4.93 0.67
N LEU A 40 0.46 -5.71 1.52
CA LEU A 40 -0.16 -6.41 2.65
C LEU A 40 -0.86 -5.44 3.60
N MET A 41 -0.18 -4.37 4.01
CA MET A 41 -0.78 -3.35 4.87
C MET A 41 -2.02 -2.69 4.24
N LEU A 42 -1.99 -2.42 2.93
CA LEU A 42 -3.12 -1.84 2.22
C LEU A 42 -4.31 -2.81 2.16
N MET A 43 -4.05 -4.10 1.91
CA MET A 43 -5.08 -5.15 1.97
C MET A 43 -5.68 -5.27 3.37
N ASP A 44 -4.85 -5.25 4.41
CA ASP A 44 -5.30 -5.31 5.81
C ASP A 44 -6.16 -4.11 6.18
N VAL A 45 -5.75 -2.89 5.78
CA VAL A 45 -6.54 -1.67 6.00
C VAL A 45 -7.89 -1.74 5.29
N ALA A 46 -7.94 -2.23 4.05
CA ALA A 46 -9.20 -2.37 3.31
C ALA A 46 -10.12 -3.43 3.95
N ALA A 47 -9.56 -4.57 4.36
CA ALA A 47 -10.31 -5.63 5.05
C ALA A 47 -10.85 -5.14 6.41
N ALA A 48 -10.02 -4.46 7.21
CA ALA A 48 -10.43 -3.89 8.47
C ALA A 48 -11.46 -2.77 8.31
N ALA A 49 -11.33 -1.91 7.29
CA ALA A 49 -12.32 -0.87 6.98
C ALA A 49 -13.68 -1.49 6.65
N ARG A 50 -13.71 -2.53 5.81
CA ARG A 50 -14.93 -3.27 5.47
C ARG A 50 -15.64 -3.84 6.70
N ASN A 51 -14.88 -4.42 7.63
CA ASN A 51 -15.46 -5.11 8.78
C ASN A 51 -15.80 -4.18 9.95
N ARG A 52 -15.06 -3.08 10.13
CA ARG A 52 -15.11 -2.25 11.34
C ARG A 52 -15.60 -0.82 11.10
N ALA A 53 -15.71 -0.41 9.84
CA ALA A 53 -16.27 0.87 9.43
C ALA A 53 -17.20 0.69 8.21
N PRO A 54 -18.27 -0.13 8.33
CA PRO A 54 -19.12 -0.50 7.20
C PRO A 54 -19.77 0.71 6.51
N GLU A 55 -20.22 1.72 7.27
CA GLU A 55 -20.79 2.95 6.69
C GLU A 55 -19.80 3.70 5.78
N PHE A 56 -18.53 3.79 6.18
CA PHE A 56 -17.47 4.35 5.34
C PHE A 56 -17.21 3.47 4.13
N TRP A 57 -17.17 2.14 4.34
CA TRP A 57 -16.91 1.19 3.28
C TRP A 57 -17.96 1.25 2.18
N GLU A 58 -19.24 1.23 2.54
CA GLU A 58 -20.38 1.29 1.62
C GLU A 58 -20.45 2.64 0.89
N SER A 59 -20.21 3.74 1.59
CA SER A 59 -20.32 5.07 0.98
C SER A 59 -19.15 5.44 0.05
N ARG A 60 -17.91 5.01 0.36
CA ARG A 60 -16.70 5.44 -0.37
C ARG A 60 -15.62 4.38 -0.49
N GLY A 61 -15.46 3.54 0.55
CA GLY A 61 -14.33 2.60 0.63
C GLY A 61 -14.31 1.55 -0.46
N ALA A 62 -15.47 0.98 -0.82
CA ALA A 62 -15.59 -0.03 -1.87
C ALA A 62 -15.18 0.52 -3.24
N ALA A 63 -15.70 1.68 -3.63
CA ALA A 63 -15.35 2.33 -4.90
C ALA A 63 -13.85 2.69 -4.97
N ALA A 64 -13.28 3.20 -3.88
CA ALA A 64 -11.85 3.50 -3.81
C ALA A 64 -10.99 2.23 -3.91
N TRP A 65 -11.42 1.13 -3.29
CA TRP A 65 -10.75 -0.15 -3.40
C TRP A 65 -10.77 -0.71 -4.82
N ASP A 66 -11.93 -0.69 -5.46
CA ASP A 66 -12.09 -1.16 -6.84
C ASP A 66 -11.24 -0.35 -7.80
N LEU A 67 -11.16 0.97 -7.61
CA LEU A 67 -10.29 1.83 -8.40
C LEU A 67 -8.80 1.50 -8.20
N CYS A 68 -8.36 1.16 -6.98
CA CYS A 68 -7.00 0.65 -6.74
C CYS A 68 -6.74 -0.66 -7.50
N VAL A 69 -7.71 -1.59 -7.50
CA VAL A 69 -7.61 -2.87 -8.22
C VAL A 69 -7.53 -2.63 -9.73
N GLN A 70 -8.35 -1.72 -10.26
CA GLN A 70 -8.32 -1.33 -11.68
C GLN A 70 -6.98 -0.69 -12.05
N ALA A 71 -6.48 0.26 -11.26
CA ALA A 71 -5.20 0.91 -11.48
C ALA A 71 -4.05 -0.10 -11.51
N ARG A 72 -3.99 -1.04 -10.56
CA ARG A 72 -2.98 -2.10 -10.53
C ARG A 72 -3.07 -3.03 -11.74
N ARG A 73 -4.28 -3.35 -12.22
CA ARG A 73 -4.47 -4.18 -13.42
C ARG A 73 -4.04 -3.47 -14.69
N ALA A 74 -4.28 -2.16 -14.77
CA ALA A 74 -3.88 -1.35 -15.91
C ALA A 74 -2.36 -1.18 -15.98
N ASP A 75 -1.72 -0.85 -14.85
CA ASP A 75 -0.27 -0.72 -14.76
C ASP A 75 0.22 -1.00 -13.32
N VAL A 76 0.89 -2.14 -13.16
CA VAL A 76 1.46 -2.56 -11.87
C VAL A 76 2.60 -1.62 -11.43
N GLY A 77 3.45 -1.17 -12.35
CA GLY A 77 4.59 -0.31 -12.04
C GLY A 77 4.14 1.08 -11.57
N ALA A 78 3.17 1.67 -12.28
CA ALA A 78 2.53 2.92 -11.89
C ALA A 78 1.88 2.84 -10.49
N PHE A 79 1.18 1.74 -10.21
CA PHE A 79 0.57 1.50 -8.91
C PHE A 79 1.63 1.39 -7.81
N GLU A 80 2.68 0.60 -8.04
CA GLU A 80 3.77 0.38 -7.09
C GLU A 80 4.54 1.67 -6.80
N ASP A 81 4.73 2.55 -7.78
CA ASP A 81 5.39 3.84 -7.58
C ASP A 81 4.60 4.74 -6.61
N VAL A 82 3.27 4.80 -6.75
CA VAL A 82 2.43 5.53 -5.80
C VAL A 82 2.44 4.86 -4.43
N LEU A 83 2.36 3.52 -4.38
CA LEU A 83 2.43 2.76 -3.13
C LEU A 83 3.75 3.00 -2.39
N LEU A 84 4.85 3.19 -3.13
CA LEU A 84 6.18 3.47 -2.59
C LEU A 84 6.38 4.91 -2.13
N HIS A 85 5.43 5.81 -2.38
CA HIS A 85 5.49 7.18 -1.86
C HIS A 85 5.64 7.19 -0.31
N PRO A 86 6.60 7.94 0.27
CA PRO A 86 6.93 7.84 1.70
C PRO A 86 5.72 8.01 2.64
N HIS A 87 4.84 8.97 2.32
CA HIS A 87 3.66 9.25 3.13
C HIS A 87 2.61 8.12 3.12
N VAL A 88 2.56 7.29 2.07
CA VAL A 88 1.62 6.16 2.01
C VAL A 88 1.97 5.12 3.06
N GLY A 89 3.26 4.78 3.22
CA GLY A 89 3.69 3.83 4.26
C GLY A 89 3.40 4.32 5.68
N VAL A 90 3.62 5.61 5.96
CA VAL A 90 3.30 6.21 7.27
C VAL A 90 1.80 6.18 7.54
N TRP A 91 1.00 6.52 6.54
CA TRP A 91 -0.46 6.48 6.62
C TRP A 91 -0.99 5.07 6.87
N LEU A 92 -0.54 4.07 6.10
CA LEU A 92 -0.91 2.67 6.31
C LEU A 92 -0.59 2.19 7.74
N GLY A 93 0.60 2.54 8.24
CA GLY A 93 0.99 2.22 9.63
C GLY A 93 0.09 2.87 10.68
N ARG A 94 -0.40 4.09 10.43
CA ARG A 94 -1.37 4.76 11.30
C ARG A 94 -2.74 4.08 11.24
N CYS A 95 -3.23 3.75 10.04
CA CYS A 95 -4.51 3.05 9.87
C CYS A 95 -4.53 1.74 10.64
N MET A 96 -3.51 0.89 10.51
CA MET A 96 -3.45 -0.38 11.24
C MET A 96 -3.48 -0.17 12.76
N ARG A 97 -2.66 0.73 13.31
CA ARG A 97 -2.67 1.05 14.75
C ARG A 97 -4.01 1.61 15.24
N ALA A 98 -4.65 2.45 14.42
CA ALA A 98 -5.94 3.06 14.75
C ALA A 98 -7.07 2.03 14.73
N LEU A 99 -7.03 1.10 13.78
CA LEU A 99 -7.97 0.00 13.70
C LEU A 99 -7.73 -0.94 14.89
N ASP A 100 -6.51 -1.39 15.17
CA ASP A 100 -6.24 -2.34 16.27
C ASP A 100 -6.41 -1.78 17.69
N GLY A 101 -6.49 -0.45 17.85
CA GLY A 101 -6.57 0.20 19.16
C GLY A 101 -7.97 0.23 19.82
N PRO A 102 -8.05 0.40 21.15
CA PRO A 102 -9.30 0.41 21.93
C PRO A 102 -10.15 1.69 21.79
N ARG A 103 -9.63 2.74 21.11
CA ARG A 103 -10.40 3.96 20.75
C ARG A 103 -10.43 4.17 19.22
N PRO A 104 -11.08 3.27 18.46
CA PRO A 104 -10.93 3.21 17.01
C PRO A 104 -11.73 4.27 16.23
N ALA A 105 -12.85 4.79 16.75
CA ALA A 105 -13.88 5.40 15.90
C ALA A 105 -13.49 6.74 15.21
N VAL A 106 -13.02 7.76 15.95
CA VAL A 106 -12.89 9.13 15.39
C VAL A 106 -11.65 9.30 14.50
N ARG A 107 -10.52 8.69 14.89
CA ARG A 107 -9.27 8.79 14.10
C ARG A 107 -9.27 7.88 12.88
N ALA A 108 -9.95 6.74 12.94
CA ALA A 108 -10.06 5.84 11.79
C ALA A 108 -10.81 6.49 10.63
N ALA A 109 -11.91 7.21 10.87
CA ALA A 109 -12.69 7.83 9.79
C ALA A 109 -11.87 8.83 8.95
N THR A 110 -11.10 9.72 9.60
CA THR A 110 -10.25 10.70 8.89
C THR A 110 -9.10 10.04 8.14
N ASP A 111 -8.52 8.99 8.71
CA ASP A 111 -7.44 8.26 8.05
C ASP A 111 -7.94 7.40 6.89
N LEU A 112 -9.08 6.74 7.05
CA LEU A 112 -9.71 5.93 6.00
C LEU A 112 -10.16 6.78 4.82
N ALA A 113 -10.60 8.03 5.04
CA ALA A 113 -10.96 8.95 3.96
C ALA A 113 -9.82 9.16 2.93
N ARG A 114 -8.56 8.95 3.32
CA ARG A 114 -7.40 9.07 2.42
C ARG A 114 -7.29 7.92 1.41
N LEU A 115 -8.02 6.81 1.60
CA LEU A 115 -8.06 5.71 0.64
C LEU A 115 -8.52 6.18 -0.75
N GLY A 116 -9.51 7.09 -0.81
CA GLY A 116 -9.95 7.70 -2.06
C GLY A 116 -8.85 8.49 -2.76
N GLY A 117 -8.04 9.23 -2.00
CA GLY A 117 -6.89 9.97 -2.54
C GLY A 117 -5.79 9.05 -3.09
N LEU A 118 -5.51 7.94 -2.41
CA LEU A 118 -4.60 6.91 -2.92
C LEU A 118 -5.13 6.28 -4.21
N ALA A 119 -6.42 5.93 -4.23
CA ALA A 119 -7.07 5.35 -5.41
C ALA A 119 -7.03 6.29 -6.61
N ALA A 120 -7.32 7.57 -6.40
CA ALA A 120 -7.20 8.61 -7.41
C ALA A 120 -5.78 8.73 -7.96
N ALA A 121 -4.78 8.79 -7.09
CA ALA A 121 -3.38 8.93 -7.47
C ALA A 121 -2.88 7.72 -8.27
N THR A 122 -3.21 6.51 -7.82
CA THR A 122 -2.86 5.27 -8.55
C THR A 122 -3.55 5.21 -9.91
N ALA A 123 -4.83 5.55 -9.99
CA ALA A 123 -5.58 5.60 -11.25
C ALA A 123 -4.98 6.59 -12.25
N LEU A 124 -4.74 7.84 -11.82
CA LEU A 124 -4.14 8.87 -12.67
C LEU A 124 -2.75 8.45 -13.16
N ARG A 125 -1.93 7.84 -12.28
CA ARG A 125 -0.60 7.35 -12.65
C ARG A 125 -0.66 6.19 -13.65
N ALA A 126 -1.69 5.35 -13.57
CA ALA A 126 -1.96 4.26 -14.50
C ALA A 126 -2.69 4.71 -15.78
N GLY A 127 -2.89 6.02 -15.99
CA GLY A 127 -3.56 6.56 -17.18
C GLY A 127 -5.09 6.43 -17.17
N LEU A 128 -5.69 6.09 -16.03
CA LEU A 128 -7.13 6.02 -15.87
C LEU A 128 -7.72 7.39 -15.53
N ARG A 129 -8.99 7.61 -15.87
CA ARG A 129 -9.76 8.81 -15.52
C ARG A 129 -10.69 8.45 -14.34
N PRO A 130 -10.32 8.77 -13.09
CA PRO A 130 -11.20 8.47 -11.97
C PRO A 130 -12.40 9.43 -11.94
N HIS A 131 -13.60 8.88 -11.73
CA HIS A 131 -14.77 9.63 -11.29
C HIS A 131 -14.93 9.35 -9.80
N LEU A 132 -14.59 10.34 -8.96
CA LEU A 132 -14.64 10.23 -7.49
C LEU A 132 -15.91 10.90 -6.94
#